data_AF-A0A1V5ALG0-F1
#
_entry.id   AF-A0A1V5ALG0-F1
#
_cell.length_a   1.000
_cell.length_b   1.000
_cell.length_c   1.000
_cell.angle_alpha   90.00
_cell.angle_beta   90.00
_cell.angle_gamma   90.00
#
_symmetry.space_group_name_H-M   'P 1'
#
loop_
_entity.id
_entity.type
_entity.pdbx_description
1 polymer ?
#
loop_
_entity_poly.entity_id
_entity_poly.type
_entity_poly.pdbx_seq_one_letter_code
_entity_poly.pdbx_strand_id
1 'polypeptide(L)'
;MHEAGEEKSLVSKKLLLLLNEDAVCMACVTKEAVGRMTRLIGDADKAQCKVDKLRSMTAKLNEKEIDAEAEIFKAMADPYRLKILMLLREGELCVCEIMIGIDRPQSTTSYQLSILKDAGLIRERKDGRWSRYRLSEGAVIDMLNLVKLMKDSQRDRGDSL
;
A
#
# COMPACT_ATOMS: atom_id res chain seq x y z
N MET A 1 -16.51 -42.35 -29.98
CA MET A 1 -16.58 -41.14 -29.13
C MET A 1 -15.15 -40.79 -28.72
N HIS A 2 -14.45 -40.10 -29.63
CA HIS A 2 -13.12 -39.53 -29.42
C HIS A 2 -13.29 -38.04 -29.10
N GLU A 3 -12.29 -37.45 -28.44
CA GLU A 3 -12.06 -36.01 -28.16
C GLU A 3 -12.19 -35.60 -26.69
N ALA A 4 -11.12 -35.83 -25.93
CA ALA A 4 -10.82 -35.13 -24.68
C ALA A 4 -9.29 -35.11 -24.42
N GLY A 5 -8.47 -34.96 -25.48
CA GLY A 5 -7.02 -35.19 -25.41
C GLY A 5 -6.12 -33.98 -25.69
N GLU A 6 -6.58 -32.93 -26.40
CA GLU A 6 -5.66 -31.90 -26.91
C GLU A 6 -5.60 -30.60 -26.08
N GLU A 7 -6.56 -30.35 -25.19
CA GLU A 7 -6.70 -29.04 -24.55
C GLU A 7 -5.72 -28.79 -23.38
N LYS A 8 -5.21 -29.85 -22.74
CA LYS A 8 -4.26 -29.73 -21.62
C LYS A 8 -2.83 -29.33 -22.04
N SER A 9 -2.49 -29.44 -23.33
CA SER A 9 -1.15 -29.11 -23.86
C SER A 9 -0.99 -27.61 -24.15
N LEU A 10 -2.06 -26.94 -24.59
CA LEU A 10 -2.02 -25.51 -24.94
C LEU A 10 -1.95 -24.59 -23.71
N VAL A 11 -2.60 -24.96 -22.59
CA VAL A 11 -2.59 -24.14 -21.37
C VAL A 11 -1.19 -24.10 -20.75
N SER A 12 -0.46 -25.22 -20.72
CA SER A 12 0.93 -25.26 -20.23
C SER A 12 1.90 -24.50 -21.13
N LYS A 13 1.72 -24.54 -22.46
CA LYS A 13 2.55 -23.75 -23.39
C LYS A 13 2.27 -22.25 -23.27
N LYS A 14 1.01 -21.85 -23.08
CA LYS A 14 0.62 -20.44 -22.90
C LYS A 14 1.13 -19.86 -21.57
N LEU A 15 1.18 -20.68 -20.51
CA LEU A 15 1.80 -20.31 -19.23
C LEU A 15 3.34 -20.20 -19.33
N LEU A 16 3.99 -21.06 -20.13
CA LEU A 16 5.43 -20.97 -20.39
C LEU A 16 5.82 -19.73 -21.22
N LEU A 17 4.95 -19.25 -22.11
CA LEU A 17 5.18 -18.06 -22.92
C LEU A 17 5.09 -16.76 -22.10
N LEU A 18 4.15 -16.67 -21.16
CA LEU A 18 4.03 -15.51 -20.27
C LEU A 18 5.23 -15.36 -19.32
N LEU A 19 5.79 -16.48 -18.83
CA LEU A 19 7.03 -16.45 -18.04
C LEU A 19 8.28 -16.06 -18.86
N ASN A 20 8.24 -16.23 -20.18
CA ASN A 20 9.35 -15.89 -21.08
C ASN A 20 9.34 -14.42 -21.51
N GLU A 21 8.18 -13.77 -21.61
CA GLU A 21 8.08 -12.34 -21.92
C GLU A 21 8.64 -11.47 -20.78
N ASP A 22 8.35 -11.84 -19.52
CA ASP A 22 8.89 -11.18 -18.33
C ASP A 22 10.43 -11.36 -18.22
N ALA A 23 10.95 -12.54 -18.58
CA ALA A 23 12.39 -12.81 -18.53
C ALA A 23 13.18 -12.04 -19.62
N VAL A 24 12.64 -11.97 -20.84
CA VAL A 24 13.24 -11.21 -21.96
C VAL A 24 13.19 -9.71 -21.68
N CYS A 25 12.13 -9.21 -21.04
CA CYS A 25 12.04 -7.83 -20.58
C CYS A 25 13.07 -7.54 -19.47
N MET A 26 13.21 -8.40 -18.48
CA MET A 26 14.10 -8.16 -17.33
C MET A 26 15.59 -8.17 -17.67
N ALA A 27 16.02 -8.97 -18.66
CA ALA A 27 17.41 -9.02 -19.13
C ALA A 27 17.78 -7.86 -20.07
N CYS A 28 16.82 -7.32 -20.83
CA CYS A 28 17.03 -6.09 -21.59
C CYS A 28 17.10 -4.87 -20.67
N VAL A 29 16.22 -4.82 -19.65
CA VAL A 29 16.24 -3.75 -18.63
C VAL A 29 17.54 -3.75 -17.82
N THR A 30 18.17 -4.90 -17.54
CA THR A 30 19.49 -4.91 -16.86
C THR A 30 20.56 -4.28 -17.74
N LYS A 31 20.66 -4.68 -19.01
CA LYS A 31 21.69 -4.17 -19.93
C LYS A 31 21.58 -2.65 -20.10
N GLU A 32 20.37 -2.13 -20.24
CA GLU A 32 20.14 -0.68 -20.28
C GLU A 32 20.47 0.02 -18.95
N ALA A 33 20.04 -0.56 -17.82
CA ALA A 33 20.33 0.01 -16.50
C ALA A 33 21.83 0.07 -16.24
N VAL A 34 22.56 -0.97 -16.61
CA VAL A 34 24.03 -1.02 -16.52
C VAL A 34 24.63 0.05 -17.43
N GLY A 35 24.18 0.16 -18.68
CA GLY A 35 24.63 1.22 -19.60
C GLY A 35 24.42 2.64 -19.05
N ARG A 36 23.28 2.91 -18.40
CA ARG A 36 23.02 4.20 -17.73
C ARG A 36 23.95 4.41 -16.55
N MET A 37 24.13 3.38 -15.71
CA MET A 37 25.02 3.43 -14.55
C MET A 37 26.50 3.56 -14.94
N THR A 38 26.94 2.93 -16.03
CA THR A 38 28.31 3.04 -16.55
C THR A 38 28.61 4.48 -16.98
N ARG A 39 27.65 5.19 -17.59
CA ARG A 39 27.83 6.62 -17.94
C ARG A 39 28.00 7.51 -16.71
N LEU A 40 27.35 7.16 -15.59
CA LEU A 40 27.43 7.90 -14.33
C LEU A 40 28.70 7.57 -13.52
N ILE A 41 29.04 6.28 -13.44
CA ILE A 41 30.14 5.78 -12.60
C ILE A 41 31.48 5.82 -13.35
N GLY A 42 31.47 5.75 -14.68
CA GLY A 42 32.66 5.70 -15.54
C GLY A 42 33.32 4.31 -15.64
N ASP A 43 32.78 3.31 -14.95
CA ASP A 43 33.35 1.97 -14.79
C ASP A 43 32.25 0.92 -14.95
N ALA A 44 32.39 0.05 -15.97
CA ALA A 44 31.37 -0.91 -16.36
C ALA A 44 31.18 -2.03 -15.33
N ASP A 45 32.26 -2.50 -14.71
CA ASP A 45 32.21 -3.58 -13.73
C ASP A 45 31.55 -3.11 -12.42
N LYS A 46 31.88 -1.88 -11.99
CA LYS A 46 31.22 -1.25 -10.83
C LYS A 46 29.75 -0.95 -11.10
N ALA A 47 29.40 -0.51 -12.31
CA ALA A 47 28.03 -0.29 -12.71
C ALA A 47 27.22 -1.59 -12.69
N GLN A 48 27.78 -2.68 -13.24
CA GLN A 48 27.18 -4.01 -13.20
C GLN A 48 26.95 -4.46 -11.76
N CYS A 49 28.00 -4.42 -10.92
CA CYS A 49 27.90 -4.80 -9.50
C CYS A 49 26.83 -3.98 -8.76
N LYS A 50 26.70 -2.68 -9.04
CA LYS A 50 25.69 -1.82 -8.42
C LYS A 50 24.27 -2.20 -8.86
N VAL A 51 24.06 -2.47 -10.15
CA VAL A 51 22.75 -2.90 -10.68
C VAL A 51 22.35 -4.24 -10.08
N ASP A 52 23.26 -5.20 -10.04
CA ASP A 52 23.00 -6.53 -9.46
C ASP A 52 22.70 -6.42 -7.97
N LYS A 53 23.45 -5.58 -7.24
CA LYS A 53 23.17 -5.30 -5.82
C LYS A 53 21.77 -4.74 -5.63
N LEU A 54 21.39 -3.71 -6.38
CA LEU A 54 20.06 -3.10 -6.27
C LEU A 54 18.96 -4.10 -6.57
N ARG A 55 19.09 -4.89 -7.63
CA ARG A 55 18.12 -5.95 -7.95
C ARG A 55 18.06 -7.02 -6.88
N SER A 56 19.19 -7.41 -6.31
CA SER A 56 19.23 -8.38 -5.21
C SER A 56 18.54 -7.86 -3.94
N MET A 57 18.51 -6.54 -3.72
CA MET A 57 17.81 -5.95 -2.58
C MET A 57 16.29 -6.05 -2.78
N THR A 58 15.80 -5.73 -3.98
CA THR A 58 14.36 -5.77 -4.28
C THR A 58 13.83 -7.19 -4.47
N ALA A 59 14.63 -8.09 -5.06
CA ALA A 59 14.24 -9.49 -5.27
C ALA A 59 14.08 -10.29 -3.95
N LYS A 60 14.64 -9.79 -2.84
CA LYS A 60 14.44 -10.36 -1.51
C LYS A 60 13.12 -9.95 -0.87
N LEU A 61 12.42 -8.98 -1.45
CA LEU A 61 11.14 -8.51 -0.91
C LEU A 61 10.02 -9.47 -1.30
N ASN A 62 9.10 -9.69 -0.38
CA ASN A 62 7.90 -10.47 -0.64
C ASN A 62 6.82 -9.57 -1.23
N GLU A 63 6.51 -9.74 -2.51
CA GLU A 63 5.52 -8.93 -3.23
C GLU A 63 4.14 -8.96 -2.54
N LYS A 64 3.74 -10.12 -1.98
CA LYS A 64 2.45 -10.23 -1.29
C LYS A 64 2.40 -9.43 0.02
N GLU A 65 3.52 -9.38 0.74
CA GLU A 65 3.62 -8.56 1.96
C GLU A 65 3.60 -7.08 1.60
N ILE A 66 4.32 -6.68 0.55
CA ILE A 66 4.31 -5.29 0.05
C ILE A 66 2.89 -4.87 -0.36
N ASP A 67 2.17 -5.71 -1.10
CA ASP A 67 0.81 -5.40 -1.52
C ASP A 67 -0.13 -5.25 -0.30
N ALA A 68 0.00 -6.14 0.69
CA ALA A 68 -0.77 -6.05 1.93
C ALA A 68 -0.46 -4.76 2.71
N GLU A 69 0.81 -4.38 2.84
CA GLU A 69 1.23 -3.12 3.45
C GLU A 69 0.70 -1.91 2.66
N ALA A 70 0.76 -1.96 1.33
CA ALA A 70 0.24 -0.91 0.45
C ALA A 70 -1.27 -0.71 0.61
N GLU A 71 -2.05 -1.76 0.82
CA GLU A 71 -3.49 -1.65 1.09
C GLU A 71 -3.78 -0.91 2.39
N ILE A 72 -2.97 -1.10 3.44
CA ILE A 72 -3.08 -0.33 4.69
C ILE A 72 -2.83 1.16 4.42
N PHE A 73 -1.77 1.48 3.67
CA PHE A 73 -1.48 2.87 3.31
C PHE A 73 -2.58 3.48 2.43
N LYS A 74 -3.12 2.74 1.47
CA LYS A 74 -4.26 3.20 0.64
C LYS A 74 -5.51 3.47 1.48
N ALA A 75 -5.80 2.62 2.47
CA ALA A 75 -6.89 2.85 3.41
C ALA A 75 -6.67 4.13 4.24
N MET A 76 -5.44 4.53 4.52
CA MET A 76 -5.16 5.81 5.19
C MET A 76 -5.09 7.01 4.23
N ALA A 77 -4.73 6.82 2.97
CA ALA A 77 -4.49 7.87 1.99
C ALA A 77 -5.79 8.48 1.39
N ASP A 78 -6.87 8.56 2.16
CA ASP A 78 -8.10 9.26 1.79
C ASP A 78 -8.43 10.37 2.80
N PRO A 79 -8.75 11.59 2.35
CA PRO A 79 -9.03 12.70 3.25
C PRO A 79 -10.18 12.46 4.23
N TYR A 80 -11.23 11.74 3.83
CA TYR A 80 -12.38 11.47 4.71
C TYR A 80 -12.03 10.42 5.75
N ARG A 81 -11.31 9.36 5.35
CA ARG A 81 -10.82 8.34 6.28
C ARG A 81 -9.86 8.94 7.29
N LEU A 82 -8.98 9.86 6.89
CA LEU A 82 -8.14 10.60 7.83
C LEU A 82 -8.97 11.43 8.81
N LYS A 83 -10.02 12.13 8.36
CA LYS A 83 -10.94 12.84 9.27
C LYS A 83 -11.58 11.91 10.29
N ILE A 84 -12.04 10.74 9.86
CA ILE A 84 -12.60 9.72 10.76
C ILE A 84 -11.55 9.27 11.79
N LEU A 85 -10.33 8.97 11.35
CA LEU A 85 -9.25 8.56 12.25
C LEU A 85 -8.87 9.67 13.25
N MET A 86 -8.87 10.94 12.83
CA MET A 86 -8.67 12.08 13.73
C MET A 86 -9.81 12.22 14.73
N LEU A 87 -11.06 11.99 14.31
CA LEU A 87 -12.21 12.08 15.20
C LEU A 87 -12.21 10.94 16.24
N LEU A 88 -11.87 9.72 15.82
CA LEU A 88 -11.73 8.55 16.70
C LEU A 88 -10.52 8.62 17.64
N ARG A 89 -9.61 9.59 17.43
CA ARG A 89 -8.53 9.90 18.37
C ARG A 89 -9.07 10.50 19.67
N GLU A 90 -10.19 11.19 19.61
CA GLU A 90 -10.83 11.84 20.77
C GLU A 90 -11.63 10.85 21.63
N GLY A 91 -11.94 9.66 21.10
CA GLY A 91 -12.62 8.62 21.84
C GLY A 91 -13.40 7.64 20.97
N GLU A 92 -14.10 6.73 21.64
CA GLU A 92 -14.97 5.74 21.00
C GLU A 92 -16.31 6.39 20.57
N LEU A 93 -16.66 6.27 19.28
CA LEU A 93 -17.84 6.93 18.70
C LEU A 93 -18.72 5.94 17.93
N CYS A 94 -20.03 6.20 17.90
CA CYS A 94 -20.97 5.51 17.03
C CYS A 94 -21.00 6.13 15.64
N VAL A 95 -21.61 5.43 14.68
CA VAL A 95 -21.75 5.91 13.30
C VAL A 95 -22.44 7.28 13.22
N CYS A 96 -23.44 7.54 14.07
CA CYS A 96 -24.18 8.81 14.07
C CYS A 96 -23.29 9.99 14.50
N GLU A 97 -22.46 9.81 15.53
CA GLU A 97 -21.50 10.82 15.98
C GLU A 97 -20.45 11.10 14.89
N ILE A 98 -19.96 10.05 14.24
CA ILE A 98 -18.99 10.18 13.15
C ILE A 98 -19.60 10.95 11.96
N MET A 99 -20.83 10.63 11.58
CA MET A 99 -21.56 11.33 10.51
C MET A 99 -21.68 12.83 10.78
N ILE A 100 -21.98 13.21 12.02
CA ILE A 100 -22.05 14.62 12.45
C ILE A 100 -20.67 15.29 12.30
N GLY A 101 -19.60 14.62 12.73
CA GLY A 101 -18.25 15.18 12.67
C GLY A 101 -17.67 15.36 11.27
N ILE A 102 -18.09 14.53 10.30
CA ILE A 102 -17.56 14.58 8.91
C ILE A 102 -18.55 15.13 7.89
N ASP A 103 -19.77 15.44 8.30
CA ASP A 103 -20.89 15.91 7.46
C ASP A 103 -21.14 15.01 6.23
N ARG A 104 -21.38 13.71 6.49
CA ARG A 104 -21.65 12.72 5.44
C ARG A 104 -22.83 11.80 5.77
N PRO A 105 -23.55 11.32 4.74
CA PRO A 105 -24.62 10.33 4.93
C PRO A 105 -24.11 9.03 5.53
N GLN A 106 -25.03 8.27 6.13
CA GLN A 106 -24.73 7.00 6.78
C GLN A 106 -24.15 5.96 5.84
N SER A 107 -24.68 5.84 4.62
CA SER A 107 -24.19 4.84 3.64
C SER A 107 -22.72 5.05 3.30
N THR A 108 -22.31 6.29 3.05
CA THR A 108 -20.91 6.66 2.79
C THR A 108 -20.04 6.44 4.02
N THR A 109 -20.51 6.84 5.20
CA THR A 109 -19.73 6.72 6.45
C THR A 109 -19.50 5.25 6.80
N SER A 110 -20.53 4.41 6.75
CA SER A 110 -20.42 2.97 6.99
C SER A 110 -19.47 2.28 6.00
N TYR A 111 -19.48 2.68 4.73
CA TYR A 111 -18.56 2.15 3.73
C TYR A 111 -17.10 2.48 4.07
N GLN A 112 -16.79 3.74 4.43
CA GLN A 112 -15.44 4.13 4.84
C GLN A 112 -15.00 3.42 6.13
N LEU A 113 -15.91 3.22 7.09
CA LEU A 113 -15.65 2.47 8.32
C LEU A 113 -15.34 0.99 8.02
N SER A 114 -15.99 0.38 7.02
CA SER A 114 -15.63 -0.99 6.61
C SER A 114 -14.20 -1.05 6.11
N ILE A 115 -13.82 -0.16 5.19
CA ILE A 115 -12.45 -0.12 4.64
C ILE A 115 -11.41 0.04 5.75
N LEU A 116 -11.65 0.98 6.68
CA LEU A 116 -10.76 1.21 7.82
C LEU A 116 -10.68 -0.02 8.75
N LYS A 117 -11.80 -0.72 8.94
CA LYS A 117 -11.86 -1.94 9.78
C LYS A 117 -11.13 -3.10 9.11
N ASP A 118 -11.35 -3.29 7.82
CA ASP A 118 -10.75 -4.36 7.01
C ASP A 118 -9.22 -4.17 6.91
N ALA A 119 -8.75 -2.93 6.88
CA ALA A 119 -7.33 -2.56 6.97
C ALA A 119 -6.75 -2.62 8.41
N GLY A 120 -7.56 -2.99 9.41
CA GLY A 120 -7.12 -3.10 10.81
C GLY A 120 -6.86 -1.78 11.53
N LEU A 121 -7.24 -0.64 10.95
CA LEU A 121 -6.97 0.71 11.48
C LEU A 121 -7.92 1.08 12.62
N ILE A 122 -9.12 0.50 12.63
CA ILE A 122 -10.14 0.72 13.66
C ILE A 122 -10.68 -0.62 14.15
N ARG A 123 -11.25 -0.60 15.36
CA ARG A 123 -11.98 -1.73 15.95
C ARG A 123 -13.43 -1.36 16.15
N GLU A 124 -14.31 -2.33 15.95
CA GLU A 124 -15.75 -2.23 16.23
C GLU A 124 -16.07 -3.05 17.48
N ARG A 125 -16.87 -2.49 18.40
CA ARG A 125 -17.54 -3.25 19.45
C ARG A 125 -19.04 -3.01 19.42
N LYS A 126 -19.83 -4.01 19.81
CA LYS A 126 -21.27 -3.87 19.98
C LYS A 126 -21.58 -3.33 21.37
N ASP A 127 -22.43 -2.32 21.44
CA ASP A 127 -22.96 -1.70 22.65
C ASP A 127 -24.50 -1.70 22.55
N GLY A 128 -25.08 -2.83 22.96
CA GLY A 128 -26.50 -3.11 22.73
C GLY A 128 -26.87 -3.13 21.24
N ARG A 129 -27.72 -2.20 20.82
CA ARG A 129 -28.13 -2.04 19.41
C ARG A 129 -27.14 -1.22 18.58
N TRP A 130 -26.15 -0.60 19.20
CA TRP A 130 -25.25 0.34 18.56
C TRP A 130 -23.89 -0.29 18.29
N SER A 131 -23.26 0.08 17.18
CA SER A 131 -21.85 -0.17 16.93
C SER A 131 -21.04 1.04 17.39
N ARG A 132 -20.02 0.77 18.17
CA ARG A 132 -19.04 1.74 18.66
C ARG A 132 -17.69 1.45 18.00
N TYR A 133 -17.02 2.49 17.52
CA TYR A 133 -15.76 2.42 16.79
C TYR A 133 -14.67 3.14 17.57
N ARG A 134 -13.47 2.57 17.56
CA ARG A 134 -12.28 3.17 18.18
C ARG A 134 -11.05 2.91 17.31
N LEU A 135 -10.00 3.71 17.47
CA LEU A 135 -8.71 3.42 16.84
C LEU A 135 -8.17 2.07 17.32
N SER A 136 -7.48 1.36 16.42
CA SER A 136 -6.62 0.25 16.84
C SER A 136 -5.45 0.82 17.66
N GLU A 137 -5.15 0.20 18.79
CA GLU A 137 -4.12 0.68 19.73
C GLU A 137 -2.70 0.56 19.16
N GLY A 138 -1.77 1.34 19.72
CA GLY A 138 -0.34 1.30 19.42
C GLY A 138 0.01 1.93 18.07
N ALA A 139 0.23 1.08 17.06
CA ALA A 139 0.86 1.48 15.79
C ALA A 139 0.09 2.56 15.01
N VAL A 140 -1.25 2.54 15.04
CA VAL A 140 -2.05 3.54 14.32
C VAL A 140 -1.89 4.93 14.93
N ILE A 141 -1.89 5.03 16.26
CA ILE A 141 -1.71 6.30 16.98
C ILE A 141 -0.30 6.84 16.71
N ASP A 142 0.72 5.98 16.77
CA ASP A 142 2.10 6.35 16.49
C ASP A 142 2.26 6.85 15.06
N MET A 143 1.66 6.17 14.08
CA MET A 143 1.68 6.59 12.67
C MET A 143 1.04 7.97 12.48
N LEU A 144 -0.11 8.22 13.12
CA LEU A 144 -0.77 9.53 13.06
C LEU A 144 0.08 10.64 13.71
N ASN A 145 0.82 10.32 14.77
CA ASN A 145 1.76 11.25 15.40
C ASN A 145 2.95 11.56 14.49
N LEU A 146 3.53 10.53 13.85
CA LEU A 146 4.63 10.70 12.90
C LEU A 146 4.22 11.59 11.72
N VAL A 147 3.04 11.36 11.13
CA VAL A 147 2.52 12.21 10.05
C VAL A 147 2.37 13.67 10.50
N LYS A 148 1.92 13.90 11.74
CA LYS A 148 1.82 15.25 12.30
C LYS A 148 3.20 15.91 12.41
N LEU A 149 4.18 15.24 13.00
CA LEU A 149 5.56 15.73 13.12
C LEU A 149 6.21 16.03 11.76
N MET A 150 5.96 15.17 10.77
CA MET A 150 6.43 15.39 9.40
C MET A 150 5.81 16.64 8.79
N LYS A 151 4.52 16.91 9.01
CA LYS A 151 3.86 18.15 8.53
C LYS A 151 4.41 19.40 9.21
N ASP A 152 4.64 19.34 10.52
CA ASP A 152 5.13 20.49 11.29
C ASP A 152 6.56 20.85 10.84
N SER A 153 7.42 19.85 10.61
CA SER A 153 8.79 20.04 10.09
C SER A 153 8.84 20.66 8.68
N GLN A 154 7.78 20.50 7.87
CA GLN A 154 7.69 21.14 6.55
C GLN A 154 7.28 22.61 6.66
N ARG A 155 6.53 22.96 7.72
CA ARG A 155 6.01 24.32 7.94
C ARG A 155 7.11 25.27 8.39
N ASP A 156 8.01 24.83 9.25
CA ASP A 156 9.13 25.65 9.76
C ASP A 156 10.14 26.06 8.66
N ARG A 157 10.13 25.39 7.50
CA ARG A 157 10.96 25.75 6.34
C ARG A 157 10.33 26.81 5.43
N GLY A 158 9.06 27.15 5.63
CA GLY A 158 8.28 28.04 4.77
C GLY A 158 8.12 29.48 5.27
N ASP A 159 8.34 29.75 6.57
CA ASP A 159 8.09 31.07 7.19
C ASP A 159 9.35 31.98 7.23
N SER A 160 10.30 31.80 6.31
CA SER A 160 11.44 32.70 6.11
C SER A 160 11.40 33.35 4.72
N LEU A 161 10.36 34.14 4.45
CA LEU A 161 10.31 35.11 3.35
C LEU A 161 9.53 36.36 3.76
#